data_AF-A0A1G9TRR1-F1
#
_entry.id   AF-A0A1G9TRR1-F1
#
_cell.length_a   1.000
_cell.length_b   1.000
_cell.length_c   1.000
_cell.angle_alpha   90.00
_cell.angle_beta   90.00
_cell.angle_gamma   90.00
#
_symmetry.space_group_name_H-M   'P 1'
#
loop_
_entity.id
_entity.type
_entity.pdbx_description
1 polymer ?
#
loop_
_entity_poly.entity_id
_entity_poly.type
_entity_poly.pdbx_seq_one_letter_code
_entity_poly.pdbx_strand_id
1 'polypeptide(L)'
;MEKYIVLTNKETYQTTVKGDGLEPVETYDFYFFDKVKASYTIAKVTNDQLRIELYENYEGKEYVNQIRVKFFETFDTVEAAREELNELVAASGSGPDSKYSKLVLAEPVS
;
A
#
# COMPACT_ATOMS: atom_id res chain seq x y z
N MET A 1 -18.20 6.79 9.90
CA MET A 1 -17.90 6.58 8.48
C MET A 1 -16.76 5.60 8.43
N GLU A 2 -16.89 4.56 7.61
CA GLU A 2 -15.76 3.68 7.34
C GLU A 2 -14.74 4.44 6.52
N LYS A 3 -13.46 4.23 6.82
CA LYS A 3 -12.36 4.88 6.12
C LYS A 3 -11.39 3.80 5.69
N TYR A 4 -11.02 3.82 4.43
CA TYR A 4 -10.06 2.89 3.87
C TYR A 4 -8.84 3.69 3.42
N ILE A 5 -7.65 3.12 3.59
CA ILE A 5 -6.40 3.70 3.09
C ILE A 5 -5.68 2.64 2.25
N VAL A 6 -4.85 3.10 1.31
CA VAL A 6 -3.96 2.24 0.53
C VAL A 6 -2.53 2.39 1.07
N LEU A 7 -2.03 1.34 1.69
CA LEU A 7 -0.63 1.23 2.10
C LEU A 7 0.18 0.69 0.94
N THR A 8 1.35 1.26 0.69
CA THR A 8 2.27 0.75 -0.32
C THR A 8 3.55 0.26 0.35
N ASN A 9 3.98 -0.94 -0.01
CA ASN A 9 5.24 -1.55 0.43
C ASN A 9 6.08 -1.86 -0.79
N LYS A 10 7.36 -1.49 -0.79
CA LYS A 10 8.33 -1.71 -1.86
C LYS A 10 9.65 -2.21 -1.28
N GLU A 11 10.53 -2.72 -2.12
CA GLU A 11 11.88 -3.12 -1.68
C GLU A 11 12.64 -1.97 -1.00
N THR A 12 12.41 -0.73 -1.44
CA THR A 12 13.07 0.47 -0.91
C THR A 12 12.41 1.05 0.34
N TYR A 13 11.10 0.83 0.53
CA TYR A 13 10.39 1.27 1.73
C TYR A 13 9.26 0.33 2.13
N GLN A 14 9.12 0.09 3.42
CA GLN A 14 8.07 -0.75 4.01
C GLN A 14 7.28 0.10 5.01
N THR A 15 6.00 -0.21 5.15
CA THR A 15 5.10 0.39 6.12
C THR A 15 4.74 -0.67 7.15
N THR A 16 4.78 -0.28 8.42
CA THR A 16 4.21 -1.10 9.49
C THR A 16 3.24 -0.26 10.31
N VAL A 17 2.25 -0.94 10.86
CA VAL A 17 1.27 -0.32 11.73
C VAL A 17 1.62 -0.73 13.15
N LYS A 18 2.02 0.22 13.99
CA LYS A 18 2.19 -0.02 15.42
C LYS A 18 0.88 0.29 16.15
N GLY A 19 0.17 -0.77 16.55
CA GLY A 19 -1.01 -0.72 17.40
C GLY A 19 -2.31 -1.09 16.69
N ASP A 20 -3.38 -1.20 17.48
CA ASP A 20 -4.73 -1.45 16.97
C ASP A 20 -5.27 -0.18 16.29
N GLY A 21 -5.71 -0.30 15.04
CA GLY A 21 -6.14 0.88 14.28
C GLY A 21 -6.29 0.69 12.78
N LEU A 22 -5.70 -0.36 12.21
CA LEU A 22 -5.86 -0.74 10.81
C LEU A 22 -6.21 -2.21 10.71
N GLU A 23 -7.25 -2.50 9.95
CA GLU A 23 -7.67 -3.85 9.58
C GLU A 23 -7.39 -4.04 8.09
N PRO A 24 -6.37 -4.84 7.71
CA PRO A 24 -6.13 -5.18 6.30
C PRO A 24 -7.36 -5.88 5.71
N VAL A 25 -7.84 -5.39 4.57
CA VAL A 25 -8.99 -5.96 3.86
C VAL A 25 -8.51 -6.75 2.66
N GLU A 26 -7.65 -6.16 1.84
CA GLU A 26 -7.12 -6.76 0.61
C GLU A 26 -5.66 -6.36 0.42
N THR A 27 -4.83 -7.29 -0.06
CA THR A 27 -3.45 -6.99 -0.45
C THR A 27 -3.27 -7.38 -1.90
N TYR A 28 -2.57 -6.55 -2.67
CA TYR A 28 -2.30 -6.73 -4.08
C TYR A 28 -0.80 -6.65 -4.34
N ASP A 29 -0.23 -7.69 -4.92
CA ASP A 29 1.15 -7.70 -5.35
C ASP A 29 1.26 -7.18 -6.78
N PHE A 30 2.04 -6.13 -6.94
CA PHE A 30 2.43 -5.59 -8.23
C PHE A 30 3.72 -6.27 -8.68
N TYR A 31 3.61 -7.06 -9.73
CA TYR A 31 4.73 -7.70 -10.39
C TYR A 31 5.14 -6.89 -11.61
N PHE A 32 6.45 -6.79 -11.78
CA PHE A 32 7.06 -6.37 -13.04
C PHE A 32 7.91 -7.53 -13.55
N PHE A 33 7.54 -8.09 -14.70
CA PHE A 33 7.95 -9.44 -15.10
C PHE A 33 7.57 -10.46 -14.02
N ASP A 34 8.52 -11.28 -13.55
CA ASP A 34 8.31 -12.30 -12.52
C ASP A 34 8.76 -11.88 -11.12
N LYS A 35 9.00 -10.57 -10.92
CA LYS A 35 9.43 -10.02 -9.62
C LYS A 35 8.36 -9.11 -9.03
N VAL A 36 7.99 -9.37 -7.78
CA VAL A 36 7.20 -8.42 -6.98
C VAL A 36 8.03 -7.15 -6.80
N LYS A 37 7.48 -6.03 -7.24
CA LYS A 37 8.09 -4.70 -7.10
C LYS A 37 7.46 -3.89 -5.98
N ALA A 38 6.18 -4.11 -5.76
CA ALA A 38 5.43 -3.46 -4.70
C ALA A 38 4.28 -4.37 -4.24
N SER A 39 3.86 -4.22 -2.99
CA SER A 39 2.64 -4.79 -2.44
C SER A 39 1.78 -3.64 -1.91
N TYR A 40 0.51 -3.62 -2.31
CA TYR A 40 -0.45 -2.59 -1.97
C TYR A 40 -1.52 -3.19 -1.07
N THR A 41 -1.67 -2.68 0.14
CA THR A 41 -2.66 -3.19 1.10
C THR A 41 -3.75 -2.15 1.31
N ILE A 42 -4.97 -2.49 0.95
CA ILE A 42 -6.17 -1.74 1.34
C ILE A 42 -6.50 -2.13 2.77
N ALA A 43 -6.54 -1.16 3.66
CA ALA A 43 -6.82 -1.38 5.07
C ALA A 43 -7.89 -0.41 5.58
N LYS A 44 -8.80 -0.92 6.40
CA LYS A 44 -9.84 -0.16 7.08
C LYS A 44 -9.24 0.50 8.32
N VAL A 45 -9.37 1.82 8.40
CA VAL A 45 -8.98 2.63 9.54
C VAL A 45 -10.05 2.51 10.62
N THR A 46 -9.68 1.92 11.76
CA THR A 46 -10.53 1.85 12.95
C THR A 46 -10.18 2.95 13.97
N ASN A 47 -9.02 3.59 13.84
CA ASN A 47 -8.57 4.66 14.73
C ASN A 47 -7.84 5.82 14.01
N ASP A 48 -8.52 6.96 13.83
CA ASP A 48 -7.95 8.13 13.15
C ASP A 48 -6.69 8.75 13.82
N GLN A 49 -6.40 8.41 15.08
CA GLN A 49 -5.22 8.91 15.79
C GLN A 49 -3.96 8.06 15.57
N LEU A 50 -4.08 6.94 14.85
CA LEU A 50 -2.97 6.02 14.65
C LEU A 50 -1.84 6.65 13.82
N ARG A 51 -0.65 6.06 13.97
CA ARG A 51 0.54 6.45 13.21
C ARG A 51 1.07 5.22 12.48
N ILE A 52 1.31 5.38 11.19
CA ILE A 52 1.98 4.39 10.36
C ILE A 52 3.47 4.72 10.39
N GLU A 53 4.28 3.72 10.67
CA GLU A 53 5.73 3.87 10.57
C GLU A 53 6.17 3.44 9.18
N LEU A 54 6.83 4.35 8.48
CA LEU A 54 7.46 4.14 7.19
C LEU A 54 8.95 3.91 7.43
N TYR A 55 9.40 2.72 7.08
CA TYR A 55 10.79 2.28 7.09
C TYR A 55 11.35 2.40 5.69
N GLU A 56 12.32 3.27 5.48
CA GLU A 56 12.99 3.42 4.19
C GLU A 56 14.44 2.97 4.32
N ASN A 57 14.87 2.05 3.45
CA ASN A 57 16.27 1.63 3.39
C ASN A 57 16.95 2.41 2.26
N TYR A 58 17.75 3.40 2.65
CA TYR A 58 18.49 4.23 1.71
C TYR A 58 19.98 4.23 2.09
N GLU A 59 20.82 3.78 1.16
CA GLU A 59 22.29 3.68 1.32
C GLU A 59 22.74 2.95 2.61
N GLY A 60 22.01 1.91 3.03
CA GLY A 60 22.33 1.15 4.24
C GLY A 60 21.97 1.85 5.57
N LYS A 61 21.21 2.95 5.50
CA LYS A 61 20.58 3.59 6.67
C LYS A 61 19.09 3.28 6.67
N GLU A 62 18.59 2.92 7.85
CA GLU A 62 17.16 2.72 8.09
C GLU A 62 16.58 4.03 8.60
N TYR A 63 15.69 4.63 7.82
CA TYR A 63 14.94 5.81 8.20
C TYR A 63 13.55 5.38 8.66
N VAL A 64 13.16 5.76 9.88
CA VAL A 64 11.83 5.47 10.43
C VAL A 64 11.06 6.77 10.57
N ASN A 65 10.06 6.97 9.71
CA ASN A 65 9.17 8.11 9.76
C ASN A 65 7.82 7.70 10.33
N GLN A 66 7.23 8.52 11.20
CA GLN A 66 5.89 8.28 11.74
C GLN A 66 4.89 9.24 11.10
N ILE A 67 4.04 8.72 10.22
CA ILE A 67 3.04 9.50 9.49
C ILE A 67 1.67 9.23 10.10
N ARG A 68 0.93 10.29 10.45
CA ARG A 68 -0.45 10.13 10.97
C ARG A 68 -1.38 9.72 9.83
N VAL A 69 -2.34 8.84 10.11
CA VAL A 69 -3.28 8.35 9.08
C VAL A 69 -4.07 9.45 8.38
N LYS A 70 -4.36 10.56 9.06
CA LYS A 70 -5.01 11.73 8.43
C LYS A 70 -4.26 12.37 7.25
N PHE A 71 -2.98 12.04 7.05
CA PHE A 71 -2.19 12.51 5.90
C PHE A 71 -2.21 11.52 4.73
N PHE A 72 -2.73 10.32 4.94
CA PHE A 72 -3.00 9.37 3.87
C PHE A 72 -4.32 9.73 3.23
N GLU A 73 -4.43 9.43 1.95
CA GLU A 73 -5.69 9.50 1.25
C GLU A 73 -6.65 8.46 1.82
N THR A 74 -7.86 8.91 2.17
CA THR A 74 -8.88 8.07 2.78
C THR A 74 -10.07 7.96 1.84
N PHE A 75 -10.59 6.75 1.70
CA PHE A 75 -11.73 6.42 0.86
C PHE A 75 -12.90 5.98 1.72
N ASP A 76 -14.12 6.30 1.30
CA ASP A 76 -15.33 5.90 2.01
C ASP A 76 -15.69 4.42 1.78
N THR A 77 -15.19 3.82 0.69
CA THR A 77 -15.44 2.42 0.30
C THR A 77 -14.15 1.72 -0.15
N VAL A 78 -14.15 0.38 -0.08
CA VAL A 78 -13.05 -0.45 -0.57
C VAL A 78 -12.91 -0.31 -2.09
N GLU A 79 -14.04 -0.21 -2.79
CA GLU A 79 -14.10 -0.05 -4.24
C GLU A 79 -13.41 1.25 -4.68
N ALA A 80 -13.64 2.37 -3.99
CA ALA A 80 -12.98 3.63 -4.29
C ALA A 80 -11.46 3.55 -4.05
N ALA A 81 -11.03 2.88 -2.96
CA ALA A 81 -9.61 2.63 -2.72
C ALA A 81 -8.98 1.74 -3.80
N ARG A 82 -9.74 0.78 -4.35
CA ARG A 82 -9.31 -0.11 -5.42
C ARG A 82 -9.21 0.62 -6.77
N GLU A 83 -10.13 1.54 -7.06
CA GLU A 83 -10.03 2.38 -8.26
C GLU A 83 -8.76 3.23 -8.22
N GLU A 84 -8.49 3.92 -7.11
CA GLU A 84 -7.26 4.71 -6.95
C GLU A 84 -6.01 3.82 -7.08
N LEU A 85 -6.02 2.63 -6.47
CA LEU A 85 -4.92 1.67 -6.59
C LEU A 85 -4.66 1.31 -8.07
N ASN A 86 -5.70 1.06 -8.86
CA ASN A 86 -5.54 0.78 -10.28
C ASN A 86 -4.96 1.98 -11.04
N GLU A 87 -5.36 3.21 -10.72
CA GLU A 87 -4.80 4.42 -11.31
C GLU A 87 -3.33 4.62 -10.94
N LEU A 88 -2.96 4.44 -9.66
CA LEU A 88 -1.58 4.50 -9.16
C LEU A 88 -0.68 3.49 -9.88
N VAL A 89 -1.18 2.27 -10.07
CA VAL A 89 -0.46 1.19 -10.76
C VAL A 89 -0.38 1.47 -12.26
N ALA A 90 -1.47 1.95 -12.89
CA ALA A 90 -1.47 2.34 -14.29
C ALA A 90 -0.47 3.46 -14.54
N ALA A 91 -0.44 4.50 -13.71
CA ALA A 91 0.53 5.60 -13.78
C ALA A 91 1.97 5.09 -13.61
N SER A 92 2.19 4.17 -12.66
CA SER A 92 3.51 3.55 -12.43
C SER A 92 3.94 2.60 -13.56
N GLY A 93 2.98 1.97 -14.24
CA GLY A 93 3.18 1.01 -15.33
C GLY A 93 3.10 1.61 -16.73
N SER A 94 2.76 2.90 -16.89
CA SER A 94 2.54 3.59 -18.18
C SER A 94 3.81 3.78 -19.05
N GLY A 95 4.92 3.13 -18.70
CA GLY A 95 6.10 3.05 -19.55
C GLY A 95 5.93 2.07 -20.72
N PRO A 96 6.91 2.00 -21.65
CA PRO A 96 6.91 1.06 -22.78
C PRO A 96 6.83 -0.43 -22.38
N ASP A 97 6.96 -0.74 -21.10
CA ASP A 97 6.95 -2.08 -20.51
C ASP A 97 5.64 -2.44 -19.78
N SER A 98 4.56 -1.67 -19.96
CA SER A 98 3.24 -1.91 -19.32
C SER A 98 2.69 -3.32 -19.55
N LYS A 99 3.05 -3.95 -20.68
CA LYS A 99 2.70 -5.34 -21.01
C LYS A 99 3.28 -6.40 -20.05
N TYR A 100 4.29 -6.05 -19.25
CA TYR A 100 4.93 -6.96 -18.30
C TYR A 100 4.54 -6.68 -16.85
N SER A 101 3.74 -5.64 -16.61
CA SER A 101 3.20 -5.37 -15.27
C SER A 101 1.89 -6.11 -15.04
N LYS A 102 1.76 -6.77 -13.89
CA LYS A 102 0.50 -7.37 -13.43
C LYS A 102 0.26 -7.03 -11.97
N LEU A 103 -0.97 -6.62 -11.65
CA LEU A 103 -1.43 -6.50 -10.27
C LEU A 103 -2.24 -7.76 -9.94
N VAL A 104 -1.85 -8.47 -8.90
CA VAL A 104 -2.47 -9.74 -8.51
C VAL A 104 -2.93 -9.61 -7.07
N LEU A 105 -4.18 -9.95 -6.77
CA LEU A 105 -4.64 -10.06 -5.39
C LEU A 105 -3.82 -11.14 -4.68
N ALA A 106 -3.09 -10.76 -3.64
CA ALA A 106 -2.36 -11.68 -2.79
C ALA A 106 -3.39 -12.46 -1.96
N GLU A 107 -3.42 -13.78 -2.12
CA GLU A 107 -4.27 -14.62 -1.28
C GLU A 107 -3.77 -14.53 0.17
N PRO A 108 -4.67 -14.38 1.17
CA PRO A 108 -4.27 -14.53 2.54
C PRO A 108 -3.72 -15.95 2.71
N VAL A 109 -2.45 -16.06 3.09
CA VAL A 109 -1.81 -17.34 3.38
C VAL A 109 -2.64 -18.00 4.48
N SER A 110 -3.39 -19.04 4.11
CA SER A 110 -4.26 -19.82 5.01
C SER A 110 -3.45 -20.62 6.01
#